data_AF-M2XPW8-F1
#
_entry.id   AF-M2XPW8-F1
#
_cell.length_a   1.000
_cell.length_b   1.000
_cell.length_c   1.000
_cell.angle_alpha   90.00
_cell.angle_beta   90.00
_cell.angle_gamma   90.00
#
_symmetry.space_group_name_H-M   'P 1'
#
loop_
_entity.id
_entity.type
_entity.pdbx_description
1 polymer ?
#
loop_
_entity_poly.entity_id
_entity_poly.type
_entity_poly.pdbx_seq_one_letter_code
_entity_poly.pdbx_strand_id
1 'polypeptide(L)'
;MSKKRAFGLAAVTVAVLGAGVATAPAAVAAPETATTLTRVIGSGESGSFGYGGAMVNEAVTVRVDPDEPGISWFGGSMWCYCKISWTNLTTGASGTNELPSRPVLGGGMTGTPRAETGSGRIVATVTVPNGFTYLPGVGTWVAP
;
A
#
# COMPACT_ATOMS: atom_id res chain seq x y z
N MET A 1 80.43 -35.43 11.94
CA MET A 1 80.38 -33.99 12.31
C MET A 1 80.03 -33.19 11.06
N SER A 2 79.21 -32.13 11.21
CA SER A 2 78.86 -31.08 10.22
C SER A 2 77.98 -31.50 9.03
N LYS A 3 76.67 -31.24 9.02
CA LYS A 3 75.89 -29.98 8.84
C LYS A 3 75.42 -29.79 7.37
N LYS A 4 74.11 -29.99 7.17
CA LYS A 4 73.32 -29.62 5.99
C LYS A 4 73.24 -28.09 5.82
N ARG A 5 73.35 -27.59 4.58
CA ARG A 5 72.72 -26.37 3.98
C ARG A 5 72.72 -26.60 2.45
N ALA A 6 71.73 -26.25 1.63
CA ALA A 6 70.87 -25.07 1.59
C ALA A 6 69.49 -25.41 0.97
N PHE A 7 68.39 -25.09 1.66
CA PHE A 7 67.48 -23.97 1.39
C PHE A 7 66.68 -24.09 0.08
N GLY A 8 65.62 -24.89 0.14
CA GLY A 8 64.48 -24.83 -0.78
C GLY A 8 63.58 -23.63 -0.46
N LEU A 9 63.07 -23.00 -1.51
CA LEU A 9 62.15 -21.88 -1.45
C LEU A 9 60.81 -22.23 -0.80
N ALA A 10 60.40 -21.35 0.11
CA ALA A 10 59.08 -20.77 0.26
C ALA A 10 57.84 -21.70 0.30
N ALA A 11 57.31 -21.88 1.50
CA ALA A 11 55.87 -21.86 1.74
C ALA A 11 55.61 -21.57 3.24
N VAL A 12 55.31 -20.33 3.59
CA VAL A 12 54.63 -20.01 4.85
C VAL A 12 53.26 -19.44 4.51
N THR A 13 52.29 -20.26 4.85
CA THR A 13 50.85 -20.08 4.96
C THR A 13 50.47 -18.80 5.69
N VAL A 14 49.49 -18.05 5.16
CA VAL A 14 48.49 -17.39 6.00
C VAL A 14 47.12 -17.65 5.36
N ALA A 15 46.34 -18.49 6.03
CA ALA A 15 44.92 -18.66 5.75
C ALA A 15 44.15 -17.43 6.23
N VAL A 16 43.34 -16.84 5.36
CA VAL A 16 42.21 -16.00 5.76
C VAL A 16 40.97 -16.55 5.06
N LEU A 17 40.29 -17.45 5.75
CA LEU A 17 38.88 -17.75 5.52
C LEU A 17 38.08 -16.56 6.05
N GLY A 18 37.75 -15.62 5.17
CA GLY A 18 36.83 -14.53 5.46
C GLY A 18 35.76 -14.50 4.38
N ALA A 19 34.62 -15.12 4.69
CA ALA A 19 33.47 -15.21 3.81
C ALA A 19 33.07 -13.82 3.28
N GLY A 20 32.80 -13.75 1.98
CA GLY A 20 32.26 -12.57 1.35
C GLY A 20 30.93 -12.18 1.97
N VAL A 21 30.82 -10.94 2.40
CA VAL A 21 29.55 -10.21 2.44
C VAL A 21 29.87 -8.81 1.96
N ALA A 22 29.99 -8.66 0.64
CA ALA A 22 29.91 -7.35 0.03
C ALA A 22 28.55 -6.78 0.43
N THR A 23 28.57 -5.63 1.09
CA THR A 23 27.43 -4.90 1.62
C THR A 23 26.38 -4.69 0.53
N ALA A 24 25.36 -5.53 0.50
CA ALA A 24 24.14 -5.22 -0.24
C ALA A 24 23.57 -3.93 0.35
N PRO A 25 23.17 -2.93 -0.47
CA PRO A 25 22.41 -1.81 0.06
C PRO A 25 21.18 -2.39 0.76
N ALA A 26 21.02 -2.06 2.05
CA ALA A 26 19.77 -2.32 2.74
C ALA A 26 18.69 -1.62 1.92
N ALA A 27 17.76 -2.37 1.34
CA ALA A 27 16.54 -1.82 0.78
C ALA A 27 15.78 -1.20 1.96
N VAL A 28 16.03 0.08 2.20
CA VAL A 28 15.22 0.88 3.12
C VAL A 28 13.93 1.13 2.34
N ALA A 29 12.88 0.35 2.63
CA ALA A 29 11.55 0.66 2.13
C ALA A 29 11.26 2.13 2.50
N ALA A 30 10.99 2.97 1.51
CA ALA A 30 10.62 4.35 1.74
C ALA A 30 9.40 4.41 2.68
N PRO A 31 9.24 5.47 3.49
CA PRO A 31 8.12 5.57 4.41
C PRO A 31 6.80 5.67 3.63
N GLU A 32 6.15 4.53 3.43
CA GLU A 32 4.77 4.48 2.99
C GLU A 32 3.91 5.22 4.01
N THR A 33 3.29 6.33 3.61
CA THR A 33 2.44 7.09 4.51
C THR A 33 1.03 6.55 4.40
N ALA A 34 0.53 5.95 5.49
CA ALA A 34 -0.84 5.49 5.59
C ALA A 34 -1.68 6.46 6.43
N THR A 35 -2.81 6.92 5.90
CA THR A 35 -3.80 7.74 6.61
C THR A 35 -5.15 7.04 6.62
N THR A 36 -5.90 7.16 7.71
CA THR A 36 -7.26 6.60 7.81
C THR A 36 -8.27 7.73 7.69
N LEU A 37 -9.22 7.59 6.76
CA LEU A 37 -10.34 8.51 6.61
C LEU A 37 -11.35 8.27 7.75
N THR A 38 -12.21 9.26 8.02
CA THR A 38 -13.30 9.06 8.99
C THR A 38 -14.21 7.92 8.55
N ARG A 39 -14.89 7.32 9.53
CA ARG A 39 -15.78 6.21 9.24
C ARG A 39 -16.93 6.62 8.35
N VAL A 40 -17.27 5.72 7.43
CA VAL A 40 -18.53 5.74 6.69
C VAL A 40 -19.55 4.87 7.41
N ILE A 41 -20.75 5.43 7.62
CA ILE A 41 -21.89 4.71 8.17
C ILE A 41 -23.02 4.73 7.14
N GLY A 42 -23.54 3.57 6.79
CA GLY A 42 -24.59 3.45 5.78
C GLY A 42 -25.27 2.10 5.81
N SER A 43 -26.24 1.93 4.91
CA SER A 43 -26.86 0.65 4.59
C SER A 43 -26.98 0.55 3.07
N GLY A 44 -26.82 -0.64 2.51
CA GLY A 44 -26.89 -0.83 1.07
C GLY A 44 -27.36 -2.21 0.67
N GLU A 45 -27.78 -2.34 -0.58
CA GLU A 45 -28.12 -3.64 -1.18
C GLU A 45 -26.88 -4.52 -1.37
N SER A 46 -25.71 -3.88 -1.46
CA SER A 46 -24.40 -4.54 -1.53
C SER A 46 -23.61 -4.28 -0.26
N GLY A 47 -23.96 -4.94 0.84
CA GLY A 47 -22.99 -5.43 1.83
C GLY A 47 -22.83 -6.95 1.61
N SER A 48 -21.81 -7.58 2.18
CA SER A 48 -21.10 -8.79 1.66
C SER A 48 -21.84 -10.06 1.26
N PHE A 49 -23.16 -10.12 1.11
CA PHE A 49 -23.85 -11.31 0.62
C PHE A 49 -25.07 -11.08 -0.28
N GLY A 50 -25.40 -9.85 -0.71
CA GLY A 50 -26.68 -9.64 -1.41
C GLY A 50 -27.89 -9.97 -0.52
N TYR A 51 -27.68 -10.03 0.79
CA TYR A 51 -28.71 -10.07 1.81
C TYR A 51 -29.05 -8.63 2.17
N GLY A 52 -30.24 -8.18 1.77
CA GLY A 52 -30.69 -6.81 1.93
C GLY A 52 -30.52 -6.29 3.36
N GLY A 53 -29.89 -5.11 3.48
CA GLY A 53 -29.89 -4.33 4.72
C GLY A 53 -28.66 -4.46 5.62
N ALA A 54 -27.53 -5.00 5.14
CA ALA A 54 -26.29 -5.00 5.92
C ALA A 54 -25.80 -3.57 6.20
N MET A 55 -25.54 -3.27 7.47
CA MET A 55 -24.98 -1.98 7.90
C MET A 55 -23.48 -1.93 7.58
N VAL A 56 -23.05 -0.83 6.97
CA VAL A 56 -21.65 -0.46 6.78
C VAL A 56 -21.26 0.46 7.94
N ASN A 57 -20.19 0.12 8.66
CA ASN A 57 -19.59 0.95 9.71
C ASN A 57 -18.06 0.78 9.66
N GLU A 58 -17.47 1.32 8.60
CA GLU A 58 -16.13 0.97 8.17
C GLU A 58 -15.25 2.20 8.03
N ALA A 59 -13.94 2.00 8.18
CA ALA A 59 -12.94 3.01 7.89
C ALA A 59 -12.20 2.64 6.60
N VAL A 60 -11.88 3.65 5.80
CA VAL A 60 -11.05 3.51 4.60
C VAL A 60 -9.66 4.02 4.92
N THR A 61 -8.65 3.26 4.56
CA THR A 61 -7.25 3.68 4.63
C THR A 61 -6.77 4.11 3.25
N VAL A 62 -5.84 5.06 3.24
CA VAL A 62 -5.12 5.49 2.04
C VAL A 62 -3.65 5.33 2.33
N ARG A 63 -2.94 4.63 1.46
CA ARG A 63 -1.49 4.55 1.45
C ARG A 63 -0.97 5.35 0.25
N VAL A 64 0.16 6.02 0.45
CA VAL A 64 0.96 6.66 -0.62
C VAL A 64 2.41 6.29 -0.43
N ASP A 65 3.16 6.24 -1.52
CA ASP A 65 4.57 5.83 -1.56
C ASP A 65 5.38 6.94 -2.25
N PRO A 66 6.42 7.50 -1.60
CA PRO A 66 7.32 8.48 -2.21
C PRO A 66 8.01 8.01 -3.49
N ASP A 67 8.24 6.70 -3.65
CA ASP A 67 8.89 6.13 -4.84
C ASP A 67 7.91 6.00 -6.02
N GLU A 68 6.61 6.13 -5.75
CA GLU A 68 5.50 6.06 -6.70
C GLU A 68 4.62 7.33 -6.59
N PRO A 69 5.16 8.51 -6.96
CA PRO A 69 4.50 9.79 -6.76
C PRO A 69 3.16 9.89 -7.51
N GLY A 70 2.20 10.57 -6.89
CA GLY A 70 0.87 10.77 -7.42
C GLY A 70 -0.03 9.54 -7.43
N ILE A 71 0.37 8.44 -6.80
CA ILE A 71 -0.45 7.24 -6.67
C ILE A 71 -1.00 7.12 -5.23
N SER A 72 -2.29 6.81 -5.13
CA SER A 72 -2.96 6.50 -3.87
C SER A 72 -3.54 5.10 -3.92
N TRP A 73 -3.26 4.28 -2.89
CA TRP A 73 -3.87 2.96 -2.71
C TRP A 73 -4.89 3.01 -1.60
N PHE A 74 -6.11 2.60 -1.91
CA PHE A 74 -7.21 2.54 -0.95
C PHE A 74 -7.27 1.15 -0.31
N GLY A 75 -7.52 1.12 0.99
CA GLY A 75 -7.76 -0.09 1.76
C GLY A 75 -9.08 0.01 2.51
N GLY A 76 -9.74 -1.12 2.70
CA GLY A 76 -10.96 -1.24 3.48
C GLY A 76 -11.23 -2.70 3.79
N SER A 77 -12.16 -2.96 4.70
CA SER A 77 -12.59 -4.33 4.96
C SER A 77 -13.46 -4.85 3.81
N MET A 78 -13.70 -6.17 3.78
CA MET A 78 -14.61 -6.81 2.83
C MET A 78 -16.07 -6.32 2.94
N TRP A 79 -16.43 -5.63 4.03
CA TRP A 79 -17.77 -5.11 4.28
C TRP A 79 -17.96 -3.68 3.75
N CYS A 80 -16.87 -2.98 3.42
CA CYS A 80 -16.94 -1.63 2.85
C CYS A 80 -17.11 -1.71 1.33
N TYR A 81 -18.32 -2.00 0.86
CA TYR A 81 -18.69 -1.77 -0.54
C TYR A 81 -18.90 -0.29 -0.75
N CYS A 82 -17.79 0.45 -0.83
CA CYS A 82 -17.78 1.88 -0.64
C CYS A 82 -17.29 2.55 -1.92
N LYS A 83 -17.97 3.63 -2.32
CA LYS A 83 -17.50 4.52 -3.38
C LYS A 83 -16.73 5.67 -2.76
N ILE A 84 -15.47 5.80 -3.16
CA ILE A 84 -14.57 6.88 -2.79
C ILE A 84 -14.56 7.87 -3.94
N SER A 85 -14.98 9.10 -3.70
CA SER A 85 -14.88 10.21 -4.65
C SER A 85 -13.79 11.15 -4.15
N TRP A 86 -12.78 11.40 -4.97
CA TRP A 86 -11.62 12.19 -4.58
C TRP A 86 -11.37 13.36 -5.53
N THR A 87 -10.69 14.38 -5.03
CA THR A 87 -10.26 15.55 -5.81
C THR A 87 -8.90 16.01 -5.32
N ASN A 88 -7.95 16.14 -6.24
CA ASN A 88 -6.68 16.77 -6.02
C ASN A 88 -6.85 18.29 -6.14
N LEU A 89 -6.74 18.98 -5.01
CA LEU A 89 -6.89 20.43 -4.92
C LEU A 89 -5.72 21.21 -5.53
N THR A 90 -4.58 20.55 -5.73
CA THR A 90 -3.39 21.15 -6.35
C THR A 90 -3.50 21.15 -7.87
N THR A 91 -3.92 20.04 -8.47
CA THR A 91 -3.96 19.86 -9.94
C THR A 91 -5.35 20.04 -10.55
N GLY A 92 -6.40 19.98 -9.74
CA GLY A 92 -7.80 19.94 -10.19
C GLY A 92 -8.25 18.57 -10.69
N ALA A 93 -7.39 17.55 -10.67
CA ALA A 93 -7.76 16.19 -11.04
C ALA A 93 -8.79 15.61 -10.06
N SER A 94 -9.72 14.79 -10.55
CA SER A 94 -10.72 14.13 -9.71
C SER A 94 -11.02 12.74 -10.26
N GLY A 95 -11.58 11.88 -9.40
CA GLY A 95 -11.91 10.53 -9.80
C GLY A 95 -12.69 9.78 -8.74
N THR A 96 -12.99 8.53 -9.07
CA THR A 96 -13.74 7.63 -8.19
C THR A 96 -13.10 6.25 -8.14
N ASN A 97 -13.09 5.66 -6.95
CA ASN A 97 -12.66 4.29 -6.71
C ASN A 97 -13.73 3.53 -5.93
N GLU A 98 -13.82 2.23 -6.14
CA GLU A 98 -14.73 1.36 -5.39
C GLU A 98 -13.95 0.34 -4.58
N LEU A 99 -14.40 0.13 -3.34
CA LEU A 99 -13.94 -0.92 -2.45
C LEU A 99 -15.01 -2.01 -2.29
N PRO A 100 -14.63 -3.25 -1.95
CA PRO A 100 -13.33 -3.81 -2.32
C PRO A 100 -13.19 -3.82 -3.86
N SER A 101 -11.98 -3.93 -4.42
CA SER A 101 -11.87 -4.13 -5.87
C SER A 101 -12.59 -5.42 -6.24
N ARG A 102 -13.69 -5.31 -6.98
CA ARG A 102 -14.51 -6.47 -7.37
C ARG A 102 -13.62 -7.47 -8.12
N PRO A 103 -13.79 -8.78 -7.92
CA PRO A 103 -13.01 -9.74 -8.67
C PRO A 103 -13.25 -9.58 -10.17
N VAL A 104 -12.17 -9.67 -10.94
CA VAL A 104 -12.25 -10.14 -12.31
C VAL A 104 -12.73 -11.60 -12.24
N LEU A 105 -13.73 -11.98 -13.05
CA LEU A 105 -14.38 -13.29 -13.04
C LEU A 105 -13.42 -14.45 -12.68
N GLY A 106 -13.67 -15.15 -11.56
CA GLY A 106 -12.93 -16.34 -11.13
C GLY A 106 -11.94 -16.17 -9.96
N GLY A 107 -11.70 -14.95 -9.47
CA GLY A 107 -10.87 -14.69 -8.27
C GLY A 107 -11.69 -14.32 -7.04
N GLY A 108 -11.15 -14.49 -5.83
CA GLY A 108 -11.74 -13.90 -4.61
C GLY A 108 -11.71 -12.36 -4.64
N MET A 109 -12.38 -11.71 -3.68
CA MET A 109 -12.26 -10.26 -3.49
C MET A 109 -10.84 -9.94 -3.01
N THR A 110 -9.95 -9.58 -3.94
CA THR A 110 -8.57 -9.25 -3.62
C THR A 110 -8.18 -7.95 -4.31
N GLY A 111 -7.67 -7.01 -3.52
CA GLY A 111 -6.99 -5.82 -4.01
C GLY A 111 -7.22 -4.57 -3.15
N THR A 112 -6.16 -3.77 -3.04
CA THR A 112 -6.21 -2.37 -2.61
C THR A 112 -6.40 -1.52 -3.86
N PRO A 113 -7.59 -0.94 -4.14
CA PRO A 113 -7.80 -0.13 -5.33
C PRO A 113 -6.74 0.95 -5.48
N ARG A 114 -6.09 1.00 -6.65
CA ARG A 114 -5.10 2.02 -7.01
C ARG A 114 -5.79 3.18 -7.72
N ALA A 115 -5.37 4.40 -7.44
CA ALA A 115 -5.77 5.60 -8.17
C ALA A 115 -4.57 6.48 -8.50
N GLU A 116 -4.56 7.03 -9.72
CA GLU A 116 -3.63 8.06 -10.15
C GLU A 116 -4.20 9.42 -9.75
N THR A 117 -4.02 9.76 -8.48
CA THR A 117 -4.56 11.00 -7.90
C THR A 117 -3.74 12.24 -8.26
N GLY A 118 -2.51 12.03 -8.76
CA GLY A 118 -1.52 13.07 -8.97
C GLY A 118 -0.91 13.56 -7.65
N SER A 119 0.29 14.13 -7.72
CA SER A 119 0.97 14.71 -6.56
C SER A 119 0.23 15.95 -6.05
N GLY A 120 0.28 16.18 -4.74
CA GLY A 120 -0.36 17.34 -4.11
C GLY A 120 -1.38 16.98 -3.04
N ARG A 121 -2.28 17.92 -2.73
CA ARG A 121 -3.25 17.76 -1.63
C ARG A 121 -4.56 17.18 -2.15
N ILE A 122 -4.94 16.02 -1.63
CA ILE A 122 -6.15 15.32 -2.03
C ILE A 122 -7.16 15.34 -0.89
N VAL A 123 -8.43 15.51 -1.27
CA VAL A 123 -9.58 15.36 -0.40
C VAL A 123 -10.47 14.25 -0.97
N ALA A 124 -11.10 13.46 -0.11
CA ALA A 124 -12.04 12.44 -0.54
C ALA A 124 -13.23 12.30 0.39
N THR A 125 -14.33 11.84 -0.22
CA THR A 125 -15.57 11.46 0.45
C THR A 125 -15.86 9.99 0.14
N VAL A 126 -16.22 9.23 1.16
CA VAL A 126 -16.56 7.81 1.09
C VAL A 126 -18.06 7.66 1.35
N THR A 127 -18.73 6.96 0.45
CA THR A 127 -20.19 6.75 0.49
C THR A 127 -20.54 5.29 0.22
N VAL A 128 -21.73 4.87 0.64
CA VAL A 128 -22.29 3.57 0.26
C VAL A 128 -23.06 3.76 -1.07
N PRO A 129 -22.58 3.20 -2.20
CA PRO A 129 -23.29 3.23 -3.47
C PRO A 129 -24.50 2.29 -3.41
N ASN A 130 -25.57 2.63 -4.15
CA ASN A 130 -26.79 1.80 -4.24
C ASN A 130 -27.42 1.48 -2.85
N GLY A 131 -27.46 2.49 -1.99
CA GLY A 131 -27.93 2.41 -0.62
C GLY A 131 -28.16 3.79 -0.01
N PHE A 132 -28.21 3.85 1.31
CA PHE A 132 -28.28 5.09 2.07
C PHE A 132 -26.98 5.31 2.85
N THR A 133 -26.36 6.48 2.67
CA THR A 133 -25.22 6.91 3.49
C THR A 133 -25.75 7.78 4.62
N TYR A 134 -25.69 7.28 5.87
CA TYR A 134 -26.08 8.04 7.06
C TYR A 134 -24.99 9.04 7.46
N LEU A 135 -23.74 8.61 7.40
CA LEU A 135 -22.57 9.43 7.66
C LEU A 135 -21.53 9.16 6.57
N PRO A 136 -21.20 10.14 5.71
CA PRO A 136 -20.11 9.96 4.77
C PRO A 136 -18.76 9.93 5.51
N GLY A 137 -17.90 9.01 5.09
CA GLY A 137 -16.49 9.07 5.46
C GLY A 137 -15.82 10.23 4.72
N VAL A 138 -14.87 10.90 5.35
CA VAL A 138 -14.13 12.01 4.74
C VAL A 138 -12.68 11.94 5.18
N GLY A 139 -11.78 12.44 4.34
CA GLY A 139 -10.43 12.72 4.79
C GLY A 139 -9.57 13.33 3.72
N THR A 140 -8.36 13.65 4.12
CA THR A 140 -7.41 14.41 3.31
C THR A 140 -6.02 13.83 3.48
N TRP A 141 -5.23 13.81 2.42
CA TRP A 141 -3.84 13.39 2.45
C TRP A 141 -3.02 14.18 1.43
N VAL A 142 -1.71 14.02 1.49
CA VAL A 142 -0.79 14.55 0.49
C VAL A 142 -0.17 13.37 -0.25
N ALA A 143 -0.36 13.30 -1.56
CA ALA A 143 0.39 12.38 -2.40
C ALA A 143 1.72 13.05 -2.78
N PRO A 144 2.86 12.36 -2.61
CA PRO A 144 4.16 12.86 -3.02
C PRO A 144 4.24 13.10 -4.53
#